data_AF-A0A8C4QEV4-F1
#
_entry.id   AF-A0A8C4QEV4-F1
#
_cell.length_a   1.000
_cell.length_b   1.000
_cell.length_c   1.000
_cell.angle_alpha   90.00
_cell.angle_beta   90.00
_cell.angle_gamma   90.00
#
_symmetry.space_group_name_H-M   'P 1'
#
loop_
_entity.id
_entity.type
_entity.pdbx_description
1 polymer ?
#
loop_
_entity_poly.entity_id
_entity_poly.type
_entity_poly.pdbx_seq_one_letter_code
_entity_poly.pdbx_strand_id
1 'polypeptide(L)'
;MSPGFWLKPTVHDEGSAGGVFFAELLMSLDEHQSALELIMTKYREQMVSLLTSNKSEDSKIIGTLQELHNKKLATKQLCAKSRSIVLKRKSRLVTTYFEELHDHVQKVCEMAAVMKRAIEIDDAQVVGDRQKLAQLELENRTLRELLKISRETYLNGLDVHGCWSLSLGLDVEIFDLLVYLARHDLWNDTFKSRLNMSCCKGQILS
;
A
#
# COMPACT_ATOMS: atom_id res chain seq x y z
N MET A 1 22.16 -87.38 36.41
CA MET A 1 22.90 -88.49 35.76
C MET A 1 23.95 -88.95 36.75
N SER A 2 23.78 -90.16 37.27
CA SER A 2 24.61 -90.73 38.32
C SER A 2 26.04 -90.96 37.82
N PRO A 3 27.09 -90.63 38.61
CA PRO A 3 28.47 -90.98 38.23
C PRO A 3 28.65 -92.50 38.28
N GLY A 4 29.34 -93.01 37.25
CA GLY A 4 29.53 -94.42 36.97
C GLY A 4 30.14 -95.22 38.13
N PHE A 5 29.64 -96.44 38.24
CA PHE A 5 30.08 -97.52 39.08
C PHE A 5 31.51 -97.94 38.64
N TRP A 6 32.55 -97.43 39.29
CA TRP A 6 33.91 -97.90 39.06
C TRP A 6 34.08 -99.27 39.75
N LEU A 7 34.04 -100.35 38.98
CA LEU A 7 34.50 -101.65 39.44
C LEU A 7 35.98 -101.53 39.83
N LYS A 8 36.28 -101.68 41.12
CA LYS A 8 37.66 -101.86 41.60
C LYS A 8 38.22 -103.19 41.10
N PRO A 9 39.44 -103.25 40.54
CA PRO A 9 40.10 -104.51 40.24
C PRO A 9 40.51 -105.24 41.53
N THR A 10 40.15 -106.51 41.65
CA THR A 10 40.67 -107.44 42.66
C THR A 10 42.12 -107.78 42.35
N VAL A 11 43.04 -107.45 43.26
CA VAL A 11 44.47 -107.72 43.14
C VAL A 11 44.73 -109.19 43.49
N HIS A 12 45.25 -109.95 42.53
CA HIS A 12 46.06 -111.14 42.77
C HIS A 12 47.53 -110.71 42.67
N ASP A 13 48.27 -110.89 43.77
CA ASP A 13 49.72 -110.68 43.84
C ASP A 13 50.44 -111.64 42.89
N GLU A 14 51.37 -111.11 42.08
CA GLU A 14 52.70 -111.65 41.73
C GLU A 14 53.44 -110.61 40.86
N GLY A 15 54.47 -109.93 41.41
CA GLY A 15 55.44 -109.11 40.66
C GLY A 15 55.48 -107.60 40.99
N SER A 16 56.47 -107.19 41.80
CA SER A 16 56.73 -105.82 42.32
C SER A 16 56.85 -104.68 41.29
N ALA A 17 56.89 -104.94 39.99
CA ALA A 17 56.92 -103.92 38.94
C ALA A 17 55.52 -103.53 38.43
N GLY A 18 54.53 -104.43 38.52
CA GLY A 18 53.18 -104.20 38.01
C GLY A 18 52.35 -103.23 38.85
N GLY A 19 52.58 -103.19 40.17
CA GLY A 19 51.92 -102.23 41.07
C GLY A 19 52.38 -100.79 40.86
N VAL A 20 53.65 -100.59 40.49
CA VAL A 20 54.23 -99.27 40.18
C VAL A 20 53.63 -98.72 38.89
N PHE A 21 53.53 -99.54 37.85
CA PHE A 21 52.93 -99.17 36.56
C PHE A 21 51.44 -98.83 36.66
N PHE A 22 50.67 -99.59 37.45
CA PHE A 22 49.24 -99.31 37.64
C PHE A 22 49.00 -98.02 38.44
N ALA A 23 49.83 -97.75 39.45
CA ALA A 23 49.78 -96.49 40.20
C ALA A 23 50.15 -95.28 39.31
N GLU A 24 51.16 -95.41 38.46
CA GLU A 24 51.60 -94.36 37.53
C GLU A 24 50.52 -94.05 36.47
N LEU A 25 49.83 -95.07 35.95
CA LEU A 25 48.69 -94.91 35.04
C LEU A 25 47.50 -94.20 35.70
N LEU A 26 47.19 -94.52 36.95
CA LEU A 26 46.12 -93.86 37.70
C LEU A 26 46.45 -92.39 38.02
N MET A 27 47.69 -92.11 38.40
CA MET A 27 48.16 -90.73 38.62
C MET A 27 48.13 -89.91 37.33
N SER A 28 48.58 -90.48 36.21
CA SER A 28 48.50 -89.83 34.90
C SER A 28 47.06 -89.56 34.46
N LEU A 29 46.14 -90.50 34.71
CA LEU A 29 44.72 -90.31 34.40
C LEU A 29 44.10 -89.19 35.26
N ASP A 30 44.39 -89.16 36.56
CA ASP A 30 43.93 -88.11 37.48
C ASP A 30 44.51 -86.73 37.12
N GLU A 31 45.79 -86.67 36.75
CA GLU A 31 46.43 -85.45 36.26
C GLU A 31 45.81 -84.97 34.94
N HIS A 32 45.56 -85.87 33.98
CA HIS A 32 44.89 -85.51 32.73
C HIS A 32 43.45 -85.04 32.96
N GLN A 33 42.73 -85.67 33.88
CA GLN A 33 41.39 -85.26 34.26
C GLN A 33 41.42 -83.86 34.89
N SER A 34 42.37 -83.60 35.79
CA SER A 34 42.60 -82.29 36.42
C SER A 34 42.98 -81.22 35.39
N ALA A 35 43.84 -81.55 34.44
CA ALA A 35 44.23 -80.65 33.36
C ALA A 35 43.05 -80.28 32.46
N LEU A 36 42.18 -81.25 32.11
CA LEU A 36 40.97 -81.00 31.34
C LEU A 36 39.96 -80.15 32.10
N GLU A 37 39.75 -80.40 33.39
CA GLU A 37 38.87 -79.58 34.23
C GLU A 37 39.35 -78.13 34.28
N LEU A 38 40.66 -77.90 34.42
CA LEU A 38 41.25 -76.57 34.41
C LEU A 38 41.03 -75.87 33.06
N ILE A 39 41.31 -76.55 31.94
CA ILE A 39 41.13 -76.01 30.59
C ILE A 39 39.65 -75.66 30.34
N MET A 40 38.73 -76.56 30.70
CA MET A 40 37.29 -76.34 30.54
C MET A 40 36.79 -75.20 31.43
N THR A 41 37.33 -75.06 32.64
CA THR A 41 37.02 -73.93 33.53
C THR A 41 37.50 -72.62 32.92
N LYS A 42 38.74 -72.57 32.40
CA LYS A 42 39.27 -71.38 31.72
C LYS A 42 38.50 -71.03 30.45
N TYR A 43 38.08 -72.01 29.67
CA TYR A 43 37.24 -71.78 28.49
C TYR A 43 35.87 -71.19 28.87
N ARG A 44 35.22 -71.73 29.92
CA ARG A 44 33.96 -71.19 30.45
C ARG A 44 34.12 -69.76 30.94
N GLU A 45 35.18 -69.46 31.68
CA GLU A 45 35.50 -68.10 32.14
C GLU A 45 35.66 -67.12 30.96
N GLN A 46 36.41 -67.50 29.93
CA GLN A 46 36.59 -66.69 28.72
C GLN A 46 35.28 -66.44 27.99
N MET A 47 34.45 -67.48 27.81
CA MET A 47 33.13 -67.34 27.20
C MET A 47 32.21 -66.39 27.99
N VAL A 48 32.18 -66.51 29.33
CA VAL A 48 31.37 -65.63 30.18
C VAL A 48 31.87 -64.19 30.10
N SER A 49 33.18 -63.98 30.15
CA SER A 49 33.79 -62.64 30.02
C SER A 49 33.44 -62.00 28.68
N LEU A 50 33.54 -62.75 27.57
CA LEU A 50 33.19 -62.25 26.24
C LEU A 50 31.70 -61.91 26.12
N LEU A 51 30.81 -62.78 26.62
CA LEU A 51 29.37 -62.57 26.60
C LEU A 51 28.95 -61.36 27.46
N THR A 52 29.58 -61.14 28.61
CA THR A 52 29.30 -60.00 29.49
C THR A 52 29.84 -58.69 28.93
N SER A 53 31.03 -58.70 28.32
CA SER A 53 31.60 -57.56 27.61
C SER A 53 30.68 -57.11 26.47
N ASN A 54 30.26 -58.04 25.60
CA ASN A 54 29.37 -57.73 24.47
C ASN A 54 28.02 -57.15 24.93
N LYS A 55 27.38 -57.74 25.95
CA LYS A 55 26.12 -57.20 26.51
C LYS A 55 26.28 -55.77 27.03
N SER A 56 27.42 -55.46 27.66
CA SER A 56 27.69 -54.11 28.17
C SER A 56 27.91 -53.10 27.04
N GLU A 57 28.57 -53.49 25.95
CA GLU A 57 28.79 -52.65 24.79
C GLU A 57 27.48 -52.41 24.02
N ASP A 58 26.66 -53.45 23.81
CA ASP A 58 25.34 -53.31 23.21
C ASP A 58 24.45 -52.35 24.01
N SER A 59 24.48 -52.46 25.35
CA SER A 59 23.73 -51.56 26.23
C SER A 59 24.19 -50.10 26.09
N LYS A 60 25.50 -49.85 25.99
CA LYS A 60 26.03 -48.50 25.73
C LYS A 60 25.61 -47.97 24.36
N ILE A 61 25.72 -48.80 23.31
CA ILE A 61 25.32 -48.44 21.94
C ILE A 61 23.84 -48.08 21.90
N ILE A 62 22.98 -48.91 22.48
CA ILE A 62 21.53 -48.65 22.55
C ILE A 62 21.24 -47.33 23.29
N GLY A 63 21.91 -47.09 24.43
CA GLY A 63 21.78 -45.84 25.18
C GLY A 63 22.16 -44.61 24.35
N THR A 64 23.32 -44.64 23.67
CA THR A 64 23.77 -43.53 22.82
C THR A 64 22.84 -43.28 21.63
N LEU A 65 22.34 -44.35 20.98
CA LEU A 65 21.38 -44.24 19.88
C LEU A 65 20.05 -43.62 20.34
N GLN A 66 19.56 -44.02 21.51
CA GLN A 66 18.32 -43.48 22.07
C GLN A 66 18.46 -41.99 22.41
N GLU A 67 19.60 -41.59 22.96
CA GLU A 67 19.88 -40.18 23.23
C GLU A 67 19.98 -39.35 21.93
N LEU A 68 20.69 -39.85 20.92
CA LEU A 68 20.77 -39.21 19.61
C LEU A 68 19.39 -39.07 18.95
N HIS A 69 18.55 -40.09 19.04
CA HIS A 69 17.19 -40.05 18.54
C HIS A 69 16.36 -38.95 19.22
N ASN A 70 16.43 -38.86 20.55
CA ASN A 70 15.72 -37.82 21.30
C ASN A 70 16.21 -36.40 20.94
N LYS A 71 17.53 -36.20 20.81
CA LYS A 71 18.11 -34.92 20.33
C LYS A 71 17.62 -34.57 18.92
N LYS A 72 17.55 -35.55 18.02
CA LYS A 72 17.06 -35.37 16.64
C LYS A 72 15.57 -35.03 16.60
N LEU A 73 14.76 -35.61 17.48
CA LEU A 73 13.35 -35.26 17.62
C LEU A 73 13.17 -33.82 18.13
N ALA A 74 13.89 -33.44 19.19
CA ALA A 74 13.83 -32.09 19.75
C ALA A 74 14.21 -31.01 18.73
N THR A 75 15.29 -31.24 17.96
CA THR A 75 15.73 -30.31 16.90
C THR A 75 14.71 -30.19 15.76
N LYS A 76 14.09 -31.29 15.32
CA LYS A 76 12.98 -31.25 14.34
C LYS A 76 11.82 -30.41 14.84
N GLN A 77 11.45 -30.56 16.11
CA GLN A 77 10.35 -29.82 16.73
C GLN A 77 10.66 -28.32 16.83
N LEU A 78 11.88 -27.95 17.23
CA LEU A 78 12.36 -26.57 17.25
C LEU A 78 12.39 -25.95 15.84
N CYS A 79 12.86 -26.69 14.83
CA CYS A 79 12.88 -26.23 13.45
C CYS A 79 11.45 -26.03 12.91
N ALA A 80 10.51 -26.93 13.21
CA ALA A 80 9.10 -26.77 12.87
C ALA A 80 8.46 -25.54 13.54
N LYS A 81 8.72 -25.34 14.84
CA LYS A 81 8.24 -24.17 15.58
C LYS A 81 8.79 -22.86 15.01
N SER A 82 10.10 -22.83 14.69
CA SER A 82 10.76 -21.70 14.06
C SER A 82 10.13 -21.37 12.70
N ARG A 83 9.91 -22.39 11.86
CA ARG A 83 9.20 -22.22 10.57
C ARG A 83 7.80 -21.64 10.76
N SER A 84 7.00 -22.17 11.70
CA SER A 84 5.65 -21.66 11.97
C SER A 84 5.67 -20.17 12.37
N ILE A 85 6.61 -19.76 13.22
CA ILE A 85 6.77 -18.34 13.62
C ILE A 85 7.11 -17.46 12.42
N VAL A 86 8.07 -17.88 11.60
CA VAL A 86 8.47 -17.13 10.40
C VAL A 86 7.30 -16.99 9.42
N LEU A 87 6.55 -18.07 9.16
CA LEU A 87 5.37 -18.01 8.30
C LEU A 87 4.30 -17.06 8.84
N LYS A 88 4.03 -17.09 10.16
CA LYS A 88 3.07 -16.16 10.79
C LYS A 88 3.51 -14.70 10.65
N ARG A 89 4.81 -14.42 10.85
CA ARG A 89 5.37 -13.07 10.66
C ARG A 89 5.26 -12.62 9.21
N LYS A 90 5.60 -13.49 8.26
CA LYS A 90 5.48 -13.19 6.83
C LYS A 90 4.03 -12.90 6.43
N SER A 91 3.08 -13.71 6.89
CA SER A 91 1.65 -13.47 6.66
C SER A 91 1.19 -12.13 7.23
N ARG A 92 1.60 -11.78 8.45
CA ARG A 92 1.25 -10.49 9.08
C ARG A 92 1.85 -9.29 8.34
N LEU A 93 3.08 -9.42 7.84
CA LEU A 93 3.72 -8.36 7.05
C LEU A 93 3.00 -8.13 5.71
N VAL A 94 2.57 -9.21 5.06
CA VAL A 94 1.81 -9.14 3.81
C VAL A 94 0.46 -8.45 4.02
N THR A 95 -0.25 -8.77 5.12
CA THR A 95 -1.55 -8.15 5.41
C THR A 95 -1.40 -6.65 5.67
N THR A 96 -0.43 -6.22 6.47
CA THR A 96 -0.23 -4.79 6.76
C THR A 96 0.17 -4.01 5.52
N TYR A 97 1.03 -4.56 4.66
CA TYR A 97 1.40 -3.92 3.41
C TYR A 97 0.21 -3.75 2.47
N PHE A 98 -0.67 -4.76 2.40
CA PHE A 98 -1.86 -4.69 1.57
C PHE A 98 -2.86 -3.63 2.07
N GLU A 99 -3.05 -3.53 3.39
CA GLU A 99 -3.89 -2.49 4.03
C GLU A 99 -3.37 -1.08 3.72
N GLU A 100 -2.06 -0.82 3.92
CA GLU A 100 -1.46 0.49 3.63
C GLU A 100 -1.56 0.87 2.15
N LEU A 101 -1.36 -0.10 1.26
CA LEU A 101 -1.50 0.10 -0.19
C LEU A 101 -2.95 0.41 -0.57
N HIS A 102 -3.91 -0.31 0.02
CA HIS A 102 -5.34 -0.07 -0.20
C HIS A 102 -5.74 1.36 0.22
N ASP A 103 -5.26 1.83 1.37
CA ASP A 103 -5.50 3.20 1.83
C ASP A 103 -4.92 4.26 0.88
N HIS A 104 -3.73 4.02 0.34
CA HIS A 104 -3.13 4.91 -0.65
C HIS A 104 -3.98 4.95 -1.93
N VAL A 105 -4.44 3.79 -2.42
CA VAL A 105 -5.32 3.71 -3.59
C VAL A 105 -6.62 4.48 -3.34
N GLN A 106 -7.22 4.34 -2.16
CA GLN A 106 -8.46 5.05 -1.83
C GLN A 106 -8.26 6.58 -1.86
N LYS A 107 -7.17 7.10 -1.30
CA LYS A 107 -6.82 8.53 -1.37
C LYS A 107 -6.64 9.01 -2.81
N VAL A 108 -5.98 8.22 -3.65
CA VAL A 108 -5.82 8.55 -5.09
C VAL A 108 -7.18 8.61 -5.78
N CYS A 109 -8.08 7.68 -5.49
CA CYS A 109 -9.45 7.69 -6.02
C CYS A 109 -10.23 8.92 -5.55
N GLU A 110 -10.11 9.31 -4.27
CA GLU A 110 -10.73 10.52 -3.73
C GLU A 110 -10.19 11.78 -4.41
N MET A 111 -8.86 11.87 -4.58
CA MET A 111 -8.23 12.98 -5.30
C MET A 111 -8.72 13.08 -6.75
N ALA A 112 -8.80 11.95 -7.45
CA ALA A 112 -9.32 11.91 -8.82
C ALA A 112 -10.78 12.37 -8.89
N ALA A 113 -11.62 11.96 -7.93
CA ALA A 113 -13.01 12.39 -7.85
C ALA A 113 -13.16 13.89 -7.57
N VAL A 114 -12.34 14.44 -6.66
CA VAL A 114 -12.30 15.88 -6.36
C VAL A 114 -11.85 16.68 -7.58
N MET A 115 -10.76 16.26 -8.23
CA MET A 115 -10.26 16.92 -9.45
C MET A 115 -11.30 16.91 -10.56
N LYS A 116 -12.00 15.78 -10.76
CA LYS A 116 -13.06 15.69 -11.76
C LYS A 116 -14.20 16.67 -11.50
N ARG A 117 -14.69 16.77 -10.25
CA ARG A 117 -15.75 17.73 -9.91
C ARG A 117 -15.30 19.18 -10.08
N ALA A 118 -14.06 19.50 -9.73
CA ALA A 118 -13.52 20.84 -9.91
C ALA A 118 -13.53 21.25 -11.38
N ILE A 119 -13.07 20.34 -12.27
CA ILE A 119 -13.11 20.57 -13.72
C ILE A 119 -14.54 20.82 -14.21
N GLU A 120 -15.51 19.99 -13.79
CA GLU A 120 -16.92 20.16 -14.20
C GLU A 120 -17.51 21.51 -13.75
N ILE A 121 -17.16 21.98 -12.55
CA ILE A 121 -17.58 23.27 -12.03
C ILE A 121 -16.92 24.41 -12.81
N ASP A 122 -15.61 24.31 -13.05
CA ASP A 122 -14.83 25.32 -13.78
C ASP A 122 -15.34 25.48 -15.22
N ASP A 123 -15.62 24.37 -15.92
CA ASP A 123 -16.17 24.40 -17.27
C ASP A 123 -17.55 25.09 -17.33
N ALA A 124 -18.42 24.79 -16.37
CA ALA A 124 -19.73 25.45 -16.28
C ALA A 124 -19.61 26.96 -16.00
N GLN A 125 -18.67 27.34 -15.13
CA GLN A 125 -18.41 28.74 -14.82
C GLN A 125 -17.87 29.51 -16.04
N VAL A 126 -16.93 28.92 -16.79
CA VAL A 126 -16.37 29.53 -18.01
C VAL A 126 -17.46 29.84 -19.04
N VAL A 127 -18.45 28.96 -19.22
CA VAL A 127 -19.58 29.23 -20.12
C VAL A 127 -20.41 30.42 -19.63
N GLY A 128 -20.72 30.47 -18.34
CA GLY A 128 -21.48 31.59 -17.76
C GLY A 128 -20.75 32.93 -17.87
N ASP A 129 -19.46 32.95 -17.61
CA ASP A 129 -18.63 34.15 -17.72
C ASP A 129 -18.51 34.63 -19.17
N ARG A 130 -18.37 33.70 -20.14
CA ARG A 130 -18.42 34.03 -21.57
C ARG A 130 -19.75 34.65 -21.98
N GLN A 131 -20.87 34.13 -21.50
CA GLN A 131 -22.20 34.69 -21.79
C GLN A 131 -22.35 36.11 -21.23
N LYS A 132 -21.94 36.33 -19.98
CA LYS A 132 -21.96 37.67 -19.36
C LYS A 132 -21.06 38.66 -20.09
N LEU A 133 -19.86 38.24 -20.48
CA LEU A 133 -18.96 39.06 -21.30
C LEU A 133 -19.60 39.46 -22.62
N ALA A 134 -20.17 38.50 -23.36
CA ALA A 134 -20.83 38.77 -24.64
C ALA A 134 -22.02 39.74 -24.49
N GLN A 135 -22.80 39.61 -23.40
CA GLN A 135 -23.89 40.54 -23.09
C GLN A 135 -23.35 41.95 -22.82
N LEU A 136 -22.36 42.09 -21.95
CA LEU A 136 -21.75 43.39 -21.64
C LEU A 136 -21.10 44.03 -22.86
N GLU A 137 -20.50 43.25 -23.76
CA GLU A 137 -19.97 43.75 -25.03
C GLU A 137 -21.08 44.32 -25.92
N LEU A 138 -22.22 43.63 -26.02
CA LEU A 138 -23.37 44.11 -26.78
C LEU A 138 -23.92 45.40 -26.18
N GLU A 139 -24.15 45.43 -24.87
CA GLU A 139 -24.62 46.63 -24.16
C GLU A 139 -23.64 47.80 -24.39
N ASN A 140 -22.34 47.59 -24.19
CA ASN A 140 -21.34 48.63 -24.44
C ASN A 140 -21.31 49.11 -25.90
N ARG A 141 -21.49 48.22 -26.88
CA ARG A 141 -21.61 48.62 -28.29
C ARG A 141 -22.85 49.48 -28.51
N THR A 142 -24.01 49.05 -28.04
CA THR A 142 -25.27 49.80 -28.19
C THR A 142 -25.23 51.16 -27.50
N LEU A 143 -24.63 51.26 -26.31
CA LEU A 143 -24.48 52.53 -25.60
C LEU A 143 -23.57 53.49 -26.39
N ARG A 144 -22.49 52.99 -26.99
CA ARG A 144 -21.61 53.79 -27.85
C ARG A 144 -22.31 54.27 -29.12
N GLU A 145 -23.15 53.42 -29.73
CA GLU A 145 -23.96 53.77 -30.90
C GLU A 145 -25.01 54.83 -30.54
N LEU A 146 -25.72 54.68 -29.42
CA LEU A 146 -26.68 55.68 -28.94
C LEU A 146 -26.01 57.03 -28.69
N LEU A 147 -24.83 57.05 -28.09
CA LEU A 147 -24.05 58.28 -27.90
C LEU A 147 -23.61 58.90 -29.23
N LYS A 148 -23.25 58.08 -30.21
CA LYS A 148 -22.89 58.54 -31.56
C LYS A 148 -24.09 59.17 -32.26
N ILE A 149 -25.24 58.50 -32.25
CA ILE A 149 -26.50 59.03 -32.81
C ILE A 149 -26.86 60.32 -32.10
N SER A 150 -26.84 60.34 -30.76
CA SER A 150 -27.14 61.53 -29.97
C SER A 150 -26.24 62.70 -30.39
N ARG A 151 -24.92 62.49 -30.49
CA ARG A 151 -23.98 63.52 -30.97
C ARG A 151 -24.29 63.98 -32.39
N GLU A 152 -24.54 63.06 -33.32
CA GLU A 152 -24.87 63.38 -34.71
C GLU A 152 -26.19 64.15 -34.80
N THR A 153 -27.20 63.81 -34.01
CA THR A 153 -28.46 64.57 -33.93
C THR A 153 -28.26 65.97 -33.37
N TYR A 154 -27.38 66.16 -32.37
CA TYR A 154 -27.05 67.49 -31.86
C TYR A 154 -26.30 68.32 -32.90
N LEU A 155 -25.31 67.76 -33.59
CA LEU A 155 -24.55 68.47 -34.63
C LEU A 155 -25.43 68.80 -35.85
N ASN A 156 -26.25 67.87 -36.31
CA ASN A 156 -27.20 68.13 -37.40
C ASN A 156 -28.27 69.15 -36.99
N GLY A 157 -28.69 69.13 -35.71
CA GLY A 157 -29.59 70.14 -35.14
C GLY A 157 -28.94 71.53 -35.08
N LEU A 158 -27.66 71.59 -34.71
CA LEU A 158 -26.83 72.81 -34.73
C LEU A 158 -26.55 73.33 -36.14
N ASP A 159 -26.41 72.47 -37.16
CA ASP A 159 -26.25 72.90 -38.55
C ASP A 159 -27.56 73.48 -39.10
N VAL A 160 -28.71 72.91 -38.73
CA VAL A 160 -30.02 73.49 -39.03
C VAL A 160 -30.18 74.82 -38.28
N HIS A 161 -30.04 74.84 -36.94
CA HIS A 161 -30.09 76.06 -36.10
C HIS A 161 -29.10 77.14 -36.56
N GLY A 162 -27.89 76.74 -36.96
CA GLY A 162 -26.84 77.60 -37.48
C GLY A 162 -27.24 78.30 -38.77
N CYS A 163 -27.90 77.58 -39.69
CA CYS A 163 -28.43 78.13 -40.94
C CYS A 163 -29.57 79.14 -40.70
N TRP A 164 -30.42 78.91 -39.70
CA TRP A 164 -31.45 79.87 -39.25
C TRP A 164 -30.84 81.07 -38.52
N SER A 165 -29.81 80.86 -37.68
CA SER A 165 -29.10 81.92 -36.96
C SER A 165 -28.36 82.88 -37.90
N LEU A 166 -27.71 82.35 -38.97
CA LEU A 166 -27.11 83.16 -40.02
C LEU A 166 -28.16 83.93 -40.83
N SER A 167 -29.33 83.33 -41.06
CA SER A 167 -30.43 83.99 -41.79
C SER A 167 -31.11 85.09 -40.96
N LEU A 168 -31.06 85.00 -39.63
CA LEU A 168 -31.62 85.98 -38.70
C LEU A 168 -30.57 86.92 -38.08
N GLY A 169 -29.28 86.69 -38.33
CA GLY A 169 -28.17 87.51 -37.84
C GLY A 169 -28.01 87.52 -36.31
N LEU A 170 -28.44 86.46 -35.62
CA LEU A 170 -28.41 86.36 -34.15
C LEU A 170 -27.33 85.37 -33.69
N ASP A 171 -26.65 85.68 -32.58
CA ASP A 171 -25.74 84.74 -31.92
C ASP A 171 -26.48 83.46 -31.48
N VAL A 172 -25.80 82.32 -31.54
CA VAL A 172 -26.36 80.97 -31.28
C VAL A 172 -27.05 80.89 -29.91
N GLU A 173 -26.48 81.51 -28.88
CA GLU A 173 -27.07 81.53 -27.52
C GLU A 173 -28.36 82.36 -27.44
N ILE A 174 -28.47 83.45 -28.21
CA ILE A 174 -29.68 84.26 -28.25
C ILE A 174 -30.79 83.45 -28.91
N PHE A 175 -30.50 82.78 -30.03
CA PHE A 175 -31.49 81.97 -30.74
C PHE A 175 -32.00 80.78 -29.91
N ASP A 176 -31.13 80.09 -29.17
CA ASP A 176 -31.55 79.02 -28.24
C ASP A 176 -32.47 79.54 -27.11
N LEU A 177 -32.20 80.74 -26.60
CA LEU A 177 -33.07 81.41 -25.62
C LEU A 177 -34.45 81.75 -26.25
N LEU A 178 -34.48 82.20 -27.50
CA LEU A 178 -35.72 82.50 -28.23
C LEU A 178 -36.56 81.23 -28.43
N VAL A 179 -35.95 80.12 -28.84
CA VAL A 179 -36.62 78.82 -29.02
C VAL A 179 -37.14 78.29 -27.68
N TYR A 180 -36.35 78.39 -26.61
CA TYR A 180 -36.78 78.01 -25.25
C TYR A 180 -37.99 78.84 -24.80
N LEU A 181 -37.94 80.16 -24.94
CA LEU A 181 -39.04 81.07 -24.60
C LEU A 181 -40.29 80.83 -25.46
N ALA A 182 -40.12 80.52 -26.73
CA ALA A 182 -41.22 80.16 -27.64
C ALA A 182 -41.88 78.83 -27.25
N ARG A 183 -41.09 77.82 -26.84
CA ARG A 183 -41.60 76.49 -26.45
C ARG A 183 -42.31 76.49 -25.09
N HIS A 184 -41.94 77.40 -24.20
CA HIS A 184 -42.52 77.54 -22.86
C HIS A 184 -43.63 78.62 -22.75
N ASP A 185 -44.20 79.06 -23.87
CA ASP A 185 -45.28 80.08 -23.94
C ASP A 185 -44.93 81.46 -23.35
N LEU A 186 -43.66 81.74 -23.11
CA LEU A 186 -43.16 83.02 -22.57
C LEU A 186 -42.93 84.08 -23.67
N TRP A 187 -43.26 83.77 -24.92
CA TRP A 187 -43.12 84.64 -26.08
C TRP A 187 -44.23 85.70 -26.15
N ASN A 188 -44.04 86.82 -25.45
CA ASN A 188 -45.02 87.90 -25.34
C ASN A 188 -44.69 89.15 -26.20
N ASP A 189 -45.68 89.99 -26.50
CA ASP A 189 -45.56 91.13 -27.42
C ASP A 189 -44.57 92.21 -26.93
N THR A 190 -44.42 92.35 -25.61
CA THR A 190 -43.40 93.20 -24.98
C THR A 190 -41.97 92.77 -25.36
N PHE A 191 -41.76 91.47 -25.54
CA PHE A 191 -40.46 90.90 -25.89
C PHE A 191 -40.17 91.02 -27.39
N LYS A 192 -41.18 90.75 -28.24
CA LYS A 192 -41.10 90.95 -29.70
C LYS A 192 -40.72 92.40 -30.07
N SER A 193 -41.33 93.35 -29.37
CA SER A 193 -41.10 94.78 -29.61
C SER A 193 -39.68 95.23 -29.24
N ARG A 194 -39.08 94.64 -28.20
CA ARG A 194 -37.72 94.97 -27.74
C ARG A 194 -36.62 94.46 -28.67
N LEU A 195 -36.86 93.36 -29.37
CA LEU A 195 -35.89 92.80 -30.33
C LEU A 195 -36.14 93.28 -31.77
N ASN A 196 -37.13 94.17 -31.98
CA ASN A 196 -37.54 94.67 -33.30
C ASN A 196 -37.78 93.53 -34.32
N MET A 197 -38.36 92.42 -33.86
CA MET A 197 -38.57 91.24 -34.70
C MET A 197 -40.02 91.19 -35.21
N SER A 198 -40.19 91.12 -36.53
CA SER A 198 -41.49 90.94 -37.20
C SER A 198 -41.94 89.48 -37.30
N CYS A 199 -41.21 88.56 -36.67
CA CYS A 199 -41.35 87.11 -36.86
C CYS A 199 -42.44 86.52 -35.95
N CYS A 200 -43.30 85.66 -36.50
CA CYS A 200 -44.35 84.97 -35.74
C CYS A 200 -43.76 83.79 -34.95
N LYS A 201 -44.33 83.47 -33.78
CA LYS A 201 -43.91 82.34 -32.93
C LYS A 201 -43.76 81.01 -33.69
N GLY A 202 -44.59 80.78 -34.71
CA GLY A 202 -44.53 79.60 -35.57
C GLY A 202 -43.31 79.53 -36.50
N GLN A 203 -42.68 80.65 -36.85
CA GLN A 203 -41.45 80.68 -37.67
C GLN A 203 -40.18 80.38 -36.86
N ILE A 204 -40.23 80.49 -35.53
CA ILE A 204 -39.11 80.21 -34.62
C ILE A 204 -39.09 78.73 -34.18
N LEU A 205 -40.25 78.06 -34.24
CA LEU A 205 -40.43 76.66 -33.81
C LEU A 205 -40.43 75.65 -34.98
N SER A 206 -40.31 76.12 -36.24
CA SER A 206 -40.28 75.30 -37.46
C SER A 206 -38.86 75.10 -37.96
#